data_AF-A0A177P4A6-F1
#
_entry.id   AF-A0A177P4A6-F1
#
_cell.length_a   1.000
_cell.length_b   1.000
_cell.length_c   1.000
_cell.angle_alpha   90.00
_cell.angle_beta   90.00
_cell.angle_gamma   90.00
#
_symmetry.space_group_name_H-M   'P 1'
#
loop_
_entity.id
_entity.type
_entity.pdbx_description
1 polymer ?
#
loop_
_entity_poly.entity_id
_entity_poly.type
_entity_poly.pdbx_seq_one_letter_code
_entity_poly.pdbx_strand_id
1 'polypeptide(L)'
;MSPNIKIAKAEFFKAQTLKNAVGPAAEALAKIDGAALGLSDKDAKTVADAAEIIGKIDSSAQAIIDQANSQYLNRDQNLINLASTRMFRIDSEIQEAQAHKRHAEQAHLEKTTELKKQGFNQVEIDEILDDPTPAIEAFQQKIADLGAEKIKIETFLGDAPRFDTDLLIGTTIKVAADQPAEAA
;
A
#
# COMPACT_ATOMS: atom_id res chain seq x y z
N MET A 1 28.33 -5.63 -5.52
CA MET A 1 27.10 -4.83 -5.45
C MET A 1 25.95 -5.80 -5.36
N SER A 2 25.40 -6.02 -4.16
CA SER A 2 24.17 -6.79 -4.02
C SER A 2 23.05 -5.98 -4.69
N PRO A 3 22.15 -6.62 -5.46
CA PRO A 3 21.01 -5.92 -6.05
C PRO A 3 20.26 -5.19 -4.94
N ASN A 4 19.83 -3.96 -5.21
CA ASN A 4 19.05 -3.14 -4.30
C ASN A 4 17.62 -3.73 -4.21
N ILE A 5 17.51 -4.89 -3.56
CA ILE A 5 16.26 -5.64 -3.43
C ILE A 5 15.33 -4.84 -2.52
N LYS A 6 14.15 -4.44 -3.02
CA LYS A 6 13.12 -3.83 -2.18
C LYS A 6 12.54 -4.91 -1.26
N ILE A 7 12.59 -4.69 0.06
CA ILE A 7 12.13 -5.67 1.05
C ILE A 7 10.65 -5.44 1.30
N ALA A 8 9.83 -6.43 0.97
CA ALA A 8 8.41 -6.36 1.22
C ALA A 8 8.11 -6.52 2.72
N LYS A 9 6.94 -6.01 3.14
CA LYS A 9 6.44 -6.13 4.52
C LYS A 9 6.49 -7.57 5.06
N ALA A 10 6.11 -8.55 4.24
CA ALA A 10 6.10 -9.96 4.63
C ALA A 10 7.52 -10.51 4.88
N GLU A 11 8.51 -10.06 4.10
CA GLU A 11 9.91 -10.49 4.25
C GLU A 11 10.51 -9.89 5.52
N PHE A 12 10.22 -8.62 5.81
CA PHE A 12 10.60 -7.96 7.05
C PHE A 12 10.07 -8.73 8.28
N PHE A 13 8.78 -9.06 8.31
CA PHE A 13 8.21 -9.79 9.46
C PHE A 13 8.74 -11.23 9.58
N LYS A 14 8.99 -11.90 8.46
CA LYS A 14 9.64 -13.23 8.47
C LYS A 14 11.05 -13.14 9.05
N ALA A 15 11.84 -12.14 8.63
CA ALA A 15 13.18 -11.93 9.15
C ALA A 15 13.16 -11.59 10.65
N GLN A 16 12.24 -10.74 11.11
CA GLN A 16 12.09 -10.44 12.53
C GLN A 16 11.72 -11.68 13.35
N THR A 17 10.78 -12.49 12.85
CA THR A 17 10.37 -13.74 13.50
C THR A 17 11.54 -14.72 13.58
N LEU A 18 12.27 -14.87 12.48
CA LEU A 18 13.46 -15.72 12.41
C LEU A 18 14.51 -15.25 13.40
N LYS A 19 14.86 -13.96 13.39
CA LYS A 19 15.83 -13.36 14.31
C LYS A 19 15.46 -13.59 15.77
N ASN A 20 14.19 -13.38 16.13
CA ASN A 20 13.72 -13.59 17.49
C ASN A 20 13.80 -15.06 17.92
N ALA A 21 13.64 -16.01 16.98
CA ALA A 21 13.73 -17.44 17.26
C ALA A 21 15.18 -17.94 17.36
N VAL A 22 16.09 -17.46 16.50
CA VAL A 22 17.45 -18.01 16.36
C VAL A 22 18.53 -17.17 17.03
N GLY A 23 18.32 -15.87 17.20
CA GLY A 23 19.28 -14.94 17.80
C GLY A 23 19.73 -15.37 19.19
N PRO A 24 18.81 -15.69 20.13
CA PRO A 24 19.19 -16.18 21.46
C PRO A 24 20.01 -17.48 21.40
N ALA A 25 19.69 -18.38 20.47
CA ALA A 25 20.44 -19.62 20.29
C ALA A 25 21.84 -19.36 19.70
N ALA A 26 21.96 -18.44 18.74
CA ALA A 26 23.24 -18.01 18.18
C ALA A 26 24.16 -17.46 19.27
N GLU A 27 23.63 -16.55 20.10
CA GLU A 27 24.37 -15.94 21.20
C GLU A 27 24.76 -16.96 22.28
N ALA A 28 23.86 -17.90 22.61
CA ALA A 28 24.14 -18.92 23.60
C ALA A 28 25.24 -19.88 23.15
N LEU A 29 25.15 -20.38 21.91
CA LEU A 29 26.15 -21.29 21.33
C LEU A 29 27.52 -20.61 21.20
N ALA A 30 27.56 -19.34 20.80
CA ALA A 30 28.79 -18.57 20.68
C ALA A 30 29.52 -18.36 22.02
N LYS A 31 28.82 -18.47 23.15
CA LYS A 31 29.38 -18.33 24.51
C LYS A 31 29.88 -19.65 25.09
N ILE A 32 29.65 -20.79 24.42
CA ILE A 32 30.09 -22.09 24.93
C ILE A 32 31.60 -22.22 24.78
N ASP A 33 32.30 -22.24 25.91
CA ASP A 33 33.71 -22.60 25.96
C ASP A 33 33.83 -24.13 26.15
N GLY A 34 34.12 -24.83 25.05
CA GLY A 34 34.26 -26.28 25.06
C GLY A 34 35.42 -26.78 25.93
N ALA A 35 36.49 -25.99 26.09
CA ALA A 35 37.62 -26.36 26.95
C ALA A 35 37.27 -26.23 28.43
N ALA A 36 36.55 -25.16 28.80
CA ALA A 36 36.06 -24.96 30.18
C ALA A 36 35.05 -26.05 30.61
N LEU A 37 34.33 -26.64 29.66
CA LEU A 37 33.36 -27.72 29.90
C LEU A 37 33.95 -29.13 29.80
N GLY A 38 35.24 -29.26 29.46
CA GLY A 38 35.88 -30.56 29.27
C GLY A 38 35.31 -31.38 28.11
N LEU A 39 34.80 -30.72 27.07
CA LEU A 39 34.30 -31.40 25.88
C LEU A 39 35.44 -32.11 25.13
N SER A 40 35.12 -33.23 24.49
CA SER A 40 36.04 -33.85 23.54
C SER A 40 36.23 -32.94 22.32
N ASP A 41 37.35 -33.06 21.60
CA ASP A 41 37.62 -32.28 20.39
C ASP A 41 36.48 -32.41 19.35
N LYS A 42 35.87 -33.59 19.26
CA LYS A 42 34.76 -33.87 18.35
C LYS A 42 33.48 -33.11 18.77
N ASP A 43 33.17 -33.10 20.06
CA ASP A 43 31.98 -32.43 20.58
C ASP A 43 32.15 -30.91 20.55
N ALA A 44 33.34 -30.42 20.90
CA ALA A 44 33.71 -29.01 20.78
C ALA A 44 33.58 -28.52 19.33
N LYS A 45 34.05 -29.32 18.36
CA LYS A 45 33.86 -29.03 16.93
C LYS A 45 32.37 -29.00 16.54
N THR A 46 31.58 -29.95 17.04
CA THR A 46 30.14 -30.00 16.75
C THR A 46 29.40 -28.74 17.25
N VAL A 47 29.77 -28.25 18.45
CA VAL A 47 29.22 -27.00 18.99
C VAL A 47 29.65 -25.80 18.14
N ALA A 48 30.91 -25.73 17.73
CA ALA A 48 31.41 -24.65 16.88
C ALA A 48 30.71 -24.61 15.51
N ASP A 49 30.54 -25.76 14.85
CA ASP A 49 29.84 -25.87 13.58
C ASP A 49 28.36 -25.44 13.72
N ALA A 50 27.70 -25.85 14.81
CA ALA A 50 26.33 -25.41 15.10
C ALA A 50 26.23 -23.90 15.36
N ALA A 51 27.18 -23.32 16.11
CA ALA A 51 27.26 -21.88 16.35
C ALA A 51 27.44 -21.11 15.04
N GLU A 52 28.28 -21.59 14.14
CA GLU A 52 28.50 -20.97 12.83
C GLU A 52 27.24 -20.99 11.96
N ILE A 53 26.56 -22.14 11.87
CA ILE A 53 25.34 -22.27 11.06
C ILE A 53 24.25 -21.35 11.59
N ILE A 54 23.97 -21.38 12.90
CA ILE A 54 22.92 -20.56 13.51
C ILE A 54 23.29 -19.07 13.44
N GLY A 55 24.57 -18.73 13.62
CA GLY A 55 25.08 -17.36 13.47
C GLY A 55 24.90 -16.79 12.06
N LYS A 56 25.10 -17.60 11.01
CA LYS A 56 24.83 -17.20 9.62
C LYS A 56 23.35 -16.92 9.37
N ILE A 57 22.46 -17.73 9.96
CA ILE A 57 21.01 -17.53 9.85
C ILE A 57 20.60 -16.22 10.55
N ASP A 58 21.09 -15.98 11.78
CA ASP A 58 20.82 -14.71 12.49
C ASP A 58 21.32 -13.49 11.72
N SER A 59 22.54 -13.55 11.20
CA SER A 59 23.15 -12.46 10.43
C SER A 59 22.38 -12.17 9.13
N SER A 60 21.89 -13.22 8.46
CA SER A 60 21.08 -13.07 7.24
C SER A 60 19.72 -12.41 7.53
N ALA A 61 19.08 -12.79 8.64
CA ALA A 61 17.85 -12.15 9.09
C ALA A 61 18.09 -10.67 9.45
N GLN A 62 19.20 -10.37 10.12
CA GLN A 62 19.59 -8.99 10.44
C GLN A 62 19.79 -8.14 9.18
N ALA A 63 20.47 -8.67 8.16
CA ALA A 63 20.70 -7.94 6.91
C ALA A 63 19.38 -7.51 6.23
N ILE A 64 18.36 -8.38 6.23
CA ILE A 64 17.03 -8.06 5.70
C ILE A 64 16.35 -6.96 6.53
N ILE A 65 16.44 -7.05 7.86
CA ILE A 65 15.89 -6.05 8.78
C ILE A 65 16.56 -4.69 8.55
N ASP A 66 17.88 -4.64 8.44
CA ASP A 66 18.63 -3.40 8.22
C ASP A 66 18.29 -2.77 6.87
N GLN A 67 18.17 -3.59 5.82
CA GLN A 67 17.78 -3.12 4.50
C GLN A 67 16.34 -2.58 4.48
N ALA A 68 15.40 -3.23 5.17
CA ALA A 68 14.03 -2.75 5.36
C ALA A 68 13.99 -1.42 6.14
N ASN A 69 14.76 -1.31 7.22
CA ASN A 69 14.87 -0.08 8.00
C ASN A 69 15.46 1.05 7.17
N SER A 70 16.49 0.78 6.37
CA SER A 70 17.08 1.74 5.44
C SER A 70 16.06 2.22 4.40
N GLN A 71 15.26 1.32 3.82
CA GLN A 71 14.17 1.68 2.90
C GLN A 71 13.14 2.58 3.59
N TYR A 72 12.73 2.23 4.81
CA TYR A 72 11.81 3.04 5.57
C TYR A 72 12.37 4.43 5.87
N LEU A 73 13.63 4.54 6.30
CA LEU A 73 14.27 5.83 6.62
C LEU A 73 14.43 6.72 5.38
N ASN A 74 14.73 6.13 4.22
CA ASN A 74 14.96 6.84 2.96
C ASN A 74 13.71 6.96 2.07
N ARG A 75 12.52 6.65 2.60
CA ARG A 75 11.25 6.73 1.86
C ARG A 75 10.95 8.16 1.41
N ASP A 76 10.27 8.30 0.27
CA ASP A 76 9.77 9.59 -0.20
C ASP A 76 8.60 10.08 0.66
N GLN A 77 8.93 10.90 1.66
CA GLN A 77 7.95 11.49 2.57
C GLN A 77 6.97 12.43 1.84
N ASN A 78 7.42 13.11 0.78
CA ASN A 78 6.54 14.01 0.02
C ASN A 78 5.47 13.21 -0.71
N LEU A 79 5.87 12.11 -1.36
CA LEU A 79 4.93 11.21 -2.02
C LEU A 79 3.93 10.59 -1.03
N ILE A 80 4.40 10.15 0.14
CA ILE A 80 3.54 9.60 1.20
C ILE A 80 2.54 10.66 1.70
N ASN A 81 2.99 11.90 1.89
CA ASN A 81 2.12 13.00 2.33
C ASN A 81 1.08 13.38 1.27
N LEU A 82 1.47 13.38 -0.01
CA LEU A 82 0.57 13.59 -1.14
C LEU A 82 -0.49 12.49 -1.20
N ALA A 83 -0.07 11.22 -1.11
CA ALA A 83 -0.95 10.07 -1.09
C ALA A 83 -1.94 10.11 0.08
N SER A 84 -1.45 10.39 1.29
CA SER A 84 -2.28 10.52 2.49
C SER A 84 -3.31 11.64 2.34
N THR A 85 -2.89 12.80 1.83
CA THR A 85 -3.79 13.94 1.60
C THR A 85 -4.84 13.62 0.55
N ARG A 86 -4.47 12.94 -0.54
CA ARG A 86 -5.42 12.52 -1.58
C ARG A 86 -6.43 11.52 -1.02
N MET A 87 -5.99 10.55 -0.22
CA MET A 87 -6.87 9.56 0.42
C MET A 87 -7.99 10.23 1.23
N PHE A 88 -7.67 11.24 2.05
CA PHE A 88 -8.68 11.96 2.83
C PHE A 88 -9.65 12.79 1.97
N ARG A 89 -9.19 13.31 0.84
CA ARG A 89 -10.04 14.11 -0.07
C ARG A 89 -11.02 13.27 -0.87
N ILE A 90 -10.65 12.03 -1.23
CA ILE A 90 -11.50 11.16 -2.04
C ILE A 90 -12.86 10.94 -1.38
N ASP A 91 -12.91 10.77 -0.06
CA ASP A 91 -14.19 10.55 0.65
C ASP A 91 -15.16 11.74 0.50
N SER A 92 -14.66 12.97 0.60
CA SER A 92 -15.50 14.16 0.34
C SER A 92 -15.94 14.25 -1.12
N GLU A 93 -15.08 13.90 -2.07
CA GLU A 93 -15.41 13.95 -3.51
C GLU A 93 -16.44 12.88 -3.89
N ILE A 94 -16.41 11.70 -3.24
CA ILE A 94 -17.44 10.67 -3.37
C ILE A 94 -18.77 11.18 -2.82
N GLN A 95 -18.78 11.80 -1.62
CA GLN A 95 -20.00 12.35 -1.02
C GLN A 95 -20.62 13.45 -1.88
N GLU A 96 -19.79 14.34 -2.43
CA GLU A 96 -20.22 15.38 -3.36
C GLU A 96 -20.83 14.78 -4.64
N ALA A 97 -20.18 13.79 -5.26
CA ALA A 97 -20.72 13.10 -6.43
C ALA A 97 -22.05 12.38 -6.14
N GLN A 98 -22.19 11.76 -4.97
CA GLN A 98 -23.45 11.16 -4.52
C GLN A 98 -24.55 12.19 -4.29
N ALA A 99 -24.21 13.38 -3.79
CA ALA A 99 -25.16 14.48 -3.64
C ALA A 99 -25.63 14.98 -5.01
N HIS A 100 -24.71 15.22 -5.95
CA HIS A 100 -25.07 15.64 -7.30
C HIS A 100 -25.92 14.63 -8.06
N LYS A 101 -25.59 13.34 -7.95
CA LYS A 101 -26.43 12.26 -8.49
C LYS A 101 -27.87 12.35 -7.96
N ARG A 102 -28.03 12.42 -6.63
CA ARG A 102 -29.35 12.53 -5.99
C ARG A 102 -30.10 13.78 -6.43
N HIS A 103 -29.41 14.92 -6.55
CA HIS A 103 -30.02 16.15 -7.03
C HIS A 103 -30.48 16.06 -8.49
N ALA A 104 -29.73 15.41 -9.37
CA ALA A 104 -30.14 15.20 -10.76
C ALA A 104 -31.41 14.32 -10.84
N GLU A 105 -31.46 13.23 -10.07
CA GLU A 105 -32.63 12.35 -9.97
C GLU A 105 -33.87 13.11 -9.45
N GLN A 106 -33.71 13.86 -8.35
CA GLN A 106 -34.81 14.62 -7.74
C GLN A 106 -35.30 15.75 -8.64
N ALA A 107 -34.40 16.55 -9.21
CA ALA A 107 -34.77 17.67 -10.07
C ALA A 107 -35.54 17.19 -11.31
N HIS A 108 -35.13 16.08 -11.92
CA HIS A 108 -35.85 15.52 -13.06
C HIS A 108 -37.23 14.98 -12.64
N LEU A 109 -37.31 14.28 -11.51
CA LEU A 109 -38.58 13.78 -10.97
C LEU A 109 -39.56 14.92 -10.65
N GLU A 110 -39.10 15.98 -9.99
CA GLU A 110 -39.90 17.16 -9.64
C GLU A 110 -40.44 17.86 -10.89
N LYS A 111 -39.58 18.11 -11.88
CA LYS A 111 -39.97 18.73 -13.16
C LYS A 111 -40.96 17.86 -13.93
N THR A 112 -40.70 16.56 -14.02
CA THR A 112 -41.61 15.58 -14.66
C THR A 112 -42.98 15.58 -13.96
N THR A 113 -42.98 15.59 -12.62
CA THR A 113 -44.21 15.60 -11.82
C THR A 113 -45.01 16.87 -12.05
N GLU A 114 -44.34 18.01 -12.14
CA GLU A 114 -44.98 19.30 -12.37
C GLU A 114 -45.57 19.42 -13.78
N LEU A 115 -44.84 18.98 -14.81
CA LEU A 115 -45.36 18.94 -16.18
C LEU A 115 -46.56 18.00 -16.32
N LYS A 116 -46.56 16.85 -15.62
CA LYS A 116 -47.74 15.95 -15.58
C LYS A 116 -48.96 16.64 -14.96
N LYS A 117 -48.80 17.44 -13.90
CA LYS A 117 -49.90 18.22 -13.31
C LYS A 117 -50.44 19.28 -14.26
N GLN A 118 -49.58 19.83 -15.13
CA GLN A 118 -49.97 20.79 -16.16
C GLN A 118 -50.65 20.13 -17.37
N GLY A 119 -50.76 18.80 -17.40
CA GLY A 119 -51.49 18.05 -18.42
C GLY A 119 -50.63 17.50 -19.55
N PHE A 120 -49.30 17.71 -19.51
CA PHE A 120 -48.40 17.14 -20.50
C PHE A 120 -48.33 15.62 -20.36
N ASN A 121 -48.34 14.93 -21.49
CA ASN A 121 -48.11 13.48 -21.55
C ASN A 121 -46.60 13.17 -21.58
N GLN A 122 -46.22 11.89 -21.42
CA GLN A 122 -44.80 11.53 -21.31
C GLN A 122 -43.99 11.86 -22.58
N VAL A 123 -44.57 11.71 -23.78
CA VAL A 123 -43.88 12.02 -25.04
C VAL A 123 -43.54 13.51 -25.13
N GLU A 124 -44.48 14.38 -24.73
CA GLU A 124 -44.24 15.83 -24.69
C GLU A 124 -43.21 16.21 -23.62
N ILE A 125 -43.21 15.52 -22.48
CA ILE A 125 -42.21 15.75 -21.42
C ILE A 125 -40.81 15.36 -21.89
N ASP A 126 -40.67 14.25 -22.60
CA ASP A 126 -39.40 13.76 -23.12
C ASP A 126 -38.82 14.70 -24.21
N GLU A 127 -39.67 15.53 -24.84
CA GLU A 127 -39.24 16.60 -25.76
C GLU A 127 -38.84 17.89 -25.02
N ILE A 128 -39.32 18.12 -23.79
CA ILE A 128 -39.07 19.32 -22.99
C ILE A 128 -37.87 19.15 -22.05
N LEU A 129 -37.72 17.97 -21.45
CA LEU A 129 -36.71 17.67 -20.45
C LEU A 129 -35.63 16.75 -21.04
N ASP A 130 -34.37 17.11 -20.80
CA ASP A 130 -33.26 16.21 -21.07
C ASP A 130 -33.34 14.98 -20.17
N ASP A 131 -33.06 13.81 -20.76
CA ASP A 131 -32.90 12.56 -20.02
C ASP A 131 -31.78 12.70 -18.97
N PRO A 132 -32.06 12.45 -17.67
CA PRO A 132 -31.06 12.58 -16.62
C PRO A 132 -30.07 11.41 -16.61
N THR A 133 -30.34 10.32 -17.33
CA THR A 133 -29.57 9.07 -17.29
C THR A 133 -28.07 9.29 -17.57
N PRO A 134 -27.65 10.03 -18.62
CA PRO A 134 -26.22 10.24 -18.88
C PRO A 134 -25.50 10.97 -17.74
N ALA A 135 -26.16 11.94 -17.10
CA ALA A 135 -25.59 12.66 -15.97
C ALA A 135 -25.47 11.76 -14.73
N ILE A 136 -26.50 10.95 -14.46
CA ILE A 136 -26.50 9.97 -13.37
C ILE A 136 -25.38 8.95 -13.56
N GLU A 137 -25.24 8.40 -14.78
CA GLU A 137 -24.19 7.45 -15.13
C GLU A 137 -22.79 8.07 -14.99
N ALA A 138 -22.60 9.31 -15.42
CA ALA A 138 -21.33 10.03 -15.24
C ALA A 138 -20.93 10.16 -13.76
N PHE A 139 -21.88 10.49 -12.87
CA PHE A 139 -21.60 10.54 -11.43
C PHE A 139 -21.34 9.15 -10.83
N GLN A 140 -22.04 8.11 -11.31
CA GLN A 140 -21.77 6.73 -10.88
C GLN A 140 -20.37 6.28 -11.28
N GLN A 141 -19.95 6.55 -12.52
CA GLN A 141 -18.61 6.25 -12.98
C GLN A 141 -17.55 7.00 -12.17
N LYS A 142 -17.75 8.30 -11.91
CA LYS A 142 -16.86 9.10 -11.06
C LYS A 142 -16.70 8.50 -9.66
N ILE A 143 -17.79 8.04 -9.04
CA ILE A 143 -17.75 7.37 -7.72
C ILE A 143 -16.93 6.07 -7.79
N ALA A 144 -17.13 5.27 -8.84
CA ALA A 144 -16.39 4.03 -9.04
C ALA A 144 -14.89 4.29 -9.23
N ASP A 145 -14.52 5.27 -10.06
CA ASP A 145 -13.13 5.65 -10.33
C ASP A 145 -12.44 6.16 -9.06
N LEU A 146 -13.11 7.02 -8.28
CA LEU A 146 -12.62 7.50 -6.99
C LEU A 146 -12.43 6.34 -5.99
N GLY A 147 -13.35 5.38 -5.95
CA GLY A 147 -13.24 4.18 -5.13
C GLY A 147 -12.04 3.31 -5.52
N ALA A 148 -11.83 3.11 -6.83
CA ALA A 148 -10.67 2.37 -7.34
C ALA A 148 -9.35 3.08 -7.05
N GLU A 149 -9.32 4.41 -7.17
CA GLU A 149 -8.16 5.23 -6.79
C GLU A 149 -7.84 5.09 -5.30
N LYS A 150 -8.86 5.15 -4.43
CA LYS A 150 -8.68 5.02 -2.97
C LYS A 150 -8.01 3.71 -2.59
N ILE A 151 -8.47 2.60 -3.15
CA ILE A 151 -7.91 1.26 -2.87
C ILE A 151 -6.41 1.20 -3.22
N LYS A 152 -6.02 1.78 -4.37
CA LYS A 152 -4.62 1.84 -4.78
C LYS A 152 -3.77 2.64 -3.79
N ILE A 153 -4.27 3.81 -3.36
CA ILE A 153 -3.58 4.67 -2.39
C ILE A 153 -3.47 3.99 -1.02
N GLU A 154 -4.53 3.34 -0.55
CA GLU A 154 -4.51 2.56 0.70
C GLU A 154 -3.48 1.43 0.63
N THR A 155 -3.41 0.72 -0.51
CA THR A 155 -2.43 -0.34 -0.73
C THR A 155 -1.00 0.22 -0.69
N PHE A 156 -0.74 1.35 -1.35
CA PHE A 156 0.55 2.04 -1.32
C PHE A 156 0.97 2.45 0.11
N LEU A 157 0.06 3.09 0.86
CA LEU A 157 0.34 3.53 2.24
C LEU A 157 0.53 2.35 3.21
N GLY A 158 -0.09 1.21 2.92
CA GLY A 158 0.05 -0.04 3.68
C GLY A 158 1.30 -0.87 3.37
N ASP A 159 2.02 -0.54 2.28
CA ASP A 159 3.19 -1.27 1.75
C ASP A 159 4.51 -0.92 2.45
N ALA A 160 4.46 -0.29 3.62
CA ALA A 160 5.65 -0.09 4.44
C ALA A 160 6.34 -1.44 4.72
N PRO A 161 7.68 -1.54 4.57
CA PRO A 161 8.64 -0.44 4.39
C PRO A 161 8.95 -0.05 2.93
N ARG A 162 8.39 -0.74 1.93
CA ARG A 162 8.74 -0.61 0.51
C ARG A 162 8.16 0.64 -0.15
N PHE A 163 6.88 0.96 0.12
CA PHE A 163 6.15 2.05 -0.53
C PHE A 163 6.28 2.01 -2.06
N ASP A 164 5.83 0.90 -2.67
CA ASP A 164 6.00 0.67 -4.09
C ASP A 164 5.23 1.67 -4.96
N THR A 165 5.94 2.52 -5.69
CA THR A 165 5.36 3.58 -6.53
C THR A 165 4.43 3.07 -7.63
N ASP A 166 4.66 1.83 -8.09
CA ASP A 166 3.84 1.18 -9.11
C ASP A 166 2.39 0.97 -8.63
N LEU A 167 2.16 0.90 -7.32
CA LEU A 167 0.83 0.84 -6.72
C LEU A 167 0.01 2.11 -6.97
N LEU A 168 0.66 3.23 -7.31
CA LEU A 168 0.00 4.51 -7.60
C LEU A 168 -0.30 4.70 -9.10
N ILE A 169 0.04 3.73 -9.97
CA ILE A 169 -0.23 3.82 -11.40
C ILE A 169 -1.74 3.93 -11.65
N GLY A 170 -2.15 4.94 -12.43
CA GLY A 170 -3.55 5.24 -12.71
C GLY A 170 -4.29 5.90 -11.56
N THR A 171 -3.58 6.48 -10.59
CA THR A 171 -4.13 7.45 -9.63
C THR A 171 -3.86 8.88 -10.11
N THR A 172 -4.44 9.87 -9.43
CA THR A 172 -4.16 11.29 -9.73
C THR A 172 -2.80 11.77 -9.19
N ILE A 173 -2.12 10.96 -8.37
CA ILE A 173 -0.84 11.30 -7.75
C ILE A 173 0.26 11.16 -8.79
N LYS A 174 0.99 12.25 -9.03
CA LYS A 174 2.13 12.24 -9.95
C LYS A 174 3.36 11.71 -9.23
N VAL A 175 3.81 10.53 -9.66
CA VAL A 175 5.12 9.99 -9.27
C VAL A 175 6.17 10.68 -10.14
N ALA A 176 7.13 11.38 -9.54
CA ALA A 176 8.29 11.84 -10.29
C ALA A 176 9.03 10.60 -10.79
N ALA A 177 9.23 10.48 -12.11
CA ALA A 177 10.02 9.39 -12.65
C ALA A 177 11.40 9.44 -12.00
N ASP A 178 11.85 8.32 -11.43
CA ASP A 178 13.23 8.14 -10.99
C ASP A 178 14.12 8.60 -12.14
N GLN A 179 14.80 9.74 -11.98
CA GLN A 179 15.88 10.08 -12.89
C GLN A 179 16.92 8.97 -12.70
N PRO A 180 17.32 8.26 -13.76
CA PRO A 180 18.41 7.30 -13.63
C PRO A 180 19.62 8.07 -13.11
N ALA A 181 20.23 7.55 -12.04
CA ALA A 181 21.42 8.11 -11.45
C ALA A 181 22.46 8.37 -12.57
N GLU A 182 22.64 9.64 -12.91
CA GLU A 182 23.66 10.07 -13.85
C GLU A 182 25.00 9.71 -13.22
N ALA A 183 25.70 8.78 -13.86
CA ALA A 183 27.05 8.41 -13.48
C ALA A 183 27.96 9.64 -13.68
N ALA A 184 28.46 10.19 -12.57
CA ALA A 184 29.53 11.17 -12.54
C ALA A 184 30.76 10.57 -11.85
#